data_AF-A0AAU1KCH2-F1
#
_entry.id   AF-A0AAU1KCH2-F1
#
_cell.length_a   1.000
_cell.length_b   1.000
_cell.length_c   1.000
_cell.angle_alpha   90.00
_cell.angle_beta   90.00
_cell.angle_gamma   90.00
#
_symmetry.space_group_name_H-M   'P 1'
#
loop_
_entity.id
_entity.type
_entity.pdbx_description
1 polymer ?
#
loop_
_entity_poly.entity_id
_entity_poly.type
_entity_poly.pdbx_seq_one_letter_code
_entity_poly.pdbx_strand_id
1 'polypeptide(L)'
;MSTVPPGSCPVLHCRPRSGPGAVDGFLVEELAPLLDGLVAGGRAAGWDFVRHGEGGPHLRVRVHGGRPADLASVAGALSATAGVREVAGPPCAGAGYAALATRTAVDCVAGTPRGGPRLAVAADLAHATAWALGMDRLAAARWLRGLAVAGRPGPGSGRALPASTVHAQVTAVYAEQRAGLAGRAAALRGVLAAGTATGPLAAWAAGVRASEAGAGGRTCPGAGARADAEAGTGAGGRDEASKAGTEAGSGAGADARADARTGAGAGTGAGAGAGAGAGAGAGEWGVELRLLCNRLGVEPDEERAVYRLAAHALLDTGEPAAYFPEGHLAPDWRYLERSKVRPGWDPGAALRPAPAETAAEGEVVALPGGPVPEVSLRAAVTGRTSVRAGLTGPLDAGDLGTLLWGAHAVSHTTASGPPFAHRPYPSPGGLYAAGVRLLAFGVAGLAPGAYQCLPGRRALLRVGEAPALGEFKEVSAYLSAAPADPGAVLVDGVPVVLGLYVDLGRLRQRYGLRALRLGLLEAGHLAQSLLLTASALGLCAMPLGGFQDDLAHELFGLDDLDRPLQYLLPLGRPATG
;
A
#
# COMPACT_ATOMS: atom_id res chain seq x y z
N MET A 1 -8.15 47.37 -7.98
CA MET A 1 -8.80 46.82 -9.19
C MET A 1 -8.24 45.42 -9.40
N SER A 2 -9.07 44.39 -9.20
CA SER A 2 -8.66 42.98 -9.25
C SER A 2 -8.54 42.52 -10.71
N THR A 3 -7.37 42.02 -11.11
CA THR A 3 -7.05 41.53 -12.47
C THR A 3 -7.26 40.02 -12.56
N VAL A 4 -8.49 39.56 -12.36
CA VAL A 4 -8.84 38.13 -12.43
C VAL A 4 -9.35 37.84 -13.85
N PRO A 5 -8.66 37.01 -14.66
CA PRO A 5 -9.04 36.73 -16.04
C PRO A 5 -10.37 35.97 -16.13
N PRO A 6 -11.18 36.18 -17.18
CA PRO A 6 -12.46 35.48 -17.35
C PRO A 6 -12.25 33.96 -17.40
N GLY A 7 -12.99 33.23 -16.55
CA GLY A 7 -12.88 31.76 -16.40
C GLY A 7 -12.06 31.28 -15.20
N SER A 8 -11.46 32.18 -14.41
CA SER A 8 -10.76 31.83 -13.17
C SER A 8 -11.64 31.99 -11.93
N CYS A 9 -11.46 31.09 -10.94
CA CYS A 9 -12.17 31.13 -9.66
C CYS A 9 -11.37 32.05 -8.71
N PRO A 10 -11.94 33.11 -8.14
CA PRO A 10 -11.22 33.97 -7.21
C PRO A 10 -10.89 33.21 -5.91
N VAL A 11 -9.63 33.29 -5.49
CA VAL A 11 -9.11 32.64 -4.29
C VAL A 11 -8.64 33.71 -3.30
N LEU A 12 -9.14 33.66 -2.08
CA LEU A 12 -8.71 34.53 -0.99
C LEU A 12 -7.55 33.87 -0.23
N HIS A 13 -6.41 34.53 -0.20
CA HIS A 13 -5.31 34.18 0.69
C HIS A 13 -5.48 34.96 1.99
N CYS A 14 -5.92 34.28 3.04
CA CYS A 14 -6.17 34.85 4.36
C CYS A 14 -4.99 34.51 5.29
N ARG A 15 -4.18 35.51 5.65
CA ARG A 15 -3.07 35.40 6.61
C ARG A 15 -3.49 35.96 7.96
N PRO A 16 -3.81 35.14 8.98
CA PRO A 16 -4.10 35.64 10.31
C PRO A 16 -2.92 36.47 10.84
N ARG A 17 -3.21 37.61 11.49
CA ARG A 17 -2.17 38.50 12.05
C ARG A 17 -1.62 38.01 13.39
N SER A 18 -2.32 37.10 14.04
CA SER A 18 -1.91 36.40 15.26
C SER A 18 -0.99 35.22 14.94
N GLY A 19 -0.19 34.78 15.92
CA GLY A 19 0.87 33.77 15.73
C GLY A 19 0.39 32.38 15.26
N PRO A 20 1.30 31.41 15.05
CA PRO A 20 1.01 30.12 14.38
C PRO A 20 -0.17 29.30 14.96
N GLY A 21 -0.49 29.46 16.25
CA GLY A 21 -1.63 28.79 16.91
C GLY A 21 -3.01 29.43 16.67
N ALA A 22 -3.08 30.53 15.92
CA ALA A 22 -4.32 31.30 15.74
C ALA A 22 -5.11 30.95 14.47
N VAL A 23 -4.54 30.14 13.56
CA VAL A 23 -5.20 29.76 12.29
C VAL A 23 -6.52 29.04 12.54
N ASP A 24 -6.58 28.15 13.54
CA ASP A 24 -7.78 27.40 13.87
C ASP A 24 -8.86 28.28 14.52
N GLY A 25 -8.44 29.22 15.38
CA GLY A 25 -9.35 30.23 15.93
C GLY A 25 -9.94 31.09 14.83
N PHE A 26 -9.09 31.66 13.99
CA PHE A 26 -9.50 32.45 12.84
C PHE A 26 -10.44 31.68 11.90
N LEU A 27 -10.15 30.40 11.62
CA LEU A 27 -10.98 29.55 10.78
C LEU A 27 -12.39 29.39 11.36
N VAL A 28 -12.50 29.01 12.64
CA VAL A 28 -13.78 28.65 13.28
C VAL A 28 -14.58 29.86 13.74
N GLU A 29 -13.92 30.87 14.31
CA GLU A 29 -14.57 32.00 14.99
C GLU A 29 -14.89 33.16 14.02
N GLU A 30 -14.14 33.30 12.93
CA GLU A 30 -14.25 34.47 12.03
C GLU A 30 -14.57 34.08 10.58
N LEU A 31 -13.75 33.22 9.98
CA LEU A 31 -13.82 32.93 8.55
C LEU A 31 -15.02 32.06 8.18
N ALA A 32 -15.21 30.91 8.85
CA ALA A 32 -16.28 29.98 8.53
C ALA A 32 -17.68 30.61 8.72
N PRO A 33 -17.99 31.35 9.81
CA PRO A 33 -19.29 32.01 9.97
C PRO A 33 -19.63 33.00 8.85
N LEU A 34 -18.63 33.77 8.37
CA LEU A 34 -18.83 34.73 7.27
C LEU A 34 -19.16 34.02 5.96
N LEU A 35 -18.43 32.94 5.63
CA LEU A 35 -18.63 32.18 4.40
C LEU A 35 -19.91 31.36 4.43
N ASP A 36 -20.23 30.73 5.57
CA ASP A 36 -21.49 30.03 5.79
C ASP A 36 -22.67 31.01 5.65
N GLY A 37 -22.54 32.25 6.12
CA GLY A 37 -23.53 33.32 5.93
C GLY A 37 -23.76 33.69 4.47
N LEU A 38 -22.71 33.68 3.62
CA LEU A 38 -22.87 33.89 2.18
C LEU A 38 -23.62 32.74 1.50
N VAL A 39 -23.31 31.49 1.89
CA VAL A 39 -23.97 30.31 1.35
C VAL A 39 -25.45 30.27 1.77
N ALA A 40 -25.73 30.47 3.06
CA ALA A 40 -27.10 30.52 3.58
C ALA A 40 -27.94 31.65 2.96
N GLY A 41 -27.29 32.78 2.62
CA GLY A 41 -27.92 33.90 1.93
C GLY A 41 -28.06 33.74 0.40
N GLY A 42 -27.67 32.59 -0.17
CA GLY A 42 -27.73 32.35 -1.62
C GLY A 42 -26.77 33.20 -2.46
N ARG A 43 -25.77 33.82 -1.81
CA ARG A 43 -24.75 34.68 -2.45
C ARG A 43 -23.51 33.90 -2.88
N ALA A 44 -23.37 32.66 -2.41
CA ALA A 44 -22.38 31.70 -2.86
C ALA A 44 -23.00 30.30 -2.94
N ALA A 45 -22.52 29.46 -3.85
CA ALA A 45 -22.93 28.07 -3.97
C ALA A 45 -22.22 27.14 -2.97
N GLY A 46 -21.10 27.58 -2.41
CA GLY A 46 -20.29 26.83 -1.44
C GLY A 46 -18.92 27.46 -1.26
N TRP A 47 -18.11 26.90 -0.37
CA TRP A 47 -16.72 27.30 -0.20
C TRP A 47 -15.85 26.11 0.20
N ASP A 48 -14.57 26.19 -0.12
CA ASP A 48 -13.55 25.25 0.37
C ASP A 48 -12.27 25.99 0.76
N PHE A 49 -11.44 25.33 1.55
CA PHE A 49 -10.14 25.88 1.91
C PHE A 49 -9.04 24.81 1.95
N VAL A 50 -7.80 25.26 1.87
CA VAL A 50 -6.60 24.48 2.20
C VAL A 50 -5.65 25.31 3.06
N ARG A 51 -4.86 24.63 3.90
CA ARG A 51 -3.79 25.27 4.69
C ARG A 51 -2.51 25.31 3.85
N HIS A 52 -1.84 26.46 3.85
CA HIS A 52 -0.67 26.70 3.01
C HIS A 52 0.46 27.41 3.79
N GLY A 53 1.72 27.06 3.49
CA GLY A 53 2.88 27.56 4.22
C GLY A 53 3.75 28.59 3.49
N GLU A 54 3.67 28.68 2.15
CA GLU A 54 4.52 29.60 1.36
C GLU A 54 4.24 31.08 1.70
N GLY A 55 5.29 31.81 2.10
CA GLY A 55 5.15 33.18 2.60
C GLY A 55 4.41 33.26 3.94
N GLY A 56 4.52 32.22 4.77
CA GLY A 56 3.95 32.11 6.11
C GLY A 56 2.64 31.29 6.17
N PRO A 57 2.25 30.78 7.37
CA PRO A 57 1.00 30.03 7.56
C PRO A 57 -0.23 30.83 7.17
N HIS A 58 -1.03 30.31 6.25
CA HIS A 58 -2.24 30.98 5.77
C HIS A 58 -3.27 30.01 5.21
N LEU A 59 -4.50 30.51 5.04
CA LEU A 59 -5.59 29.77 4.40
C LEU A 59 -5.75 30.25 2.96
N ARG A 60 -5.85 29.32 2.02
CA ARG A 60 -6.33 29.60 0.66
C ARG A 60 -7.77 29.16 0.58
N VAL A 61 -8.66 30.11 0.36
CA VAL A 61 -10.11 29.92 0.40
C VAL A 61 -10.67 30.13 -1.00
N ARG A 62 -11.41 29.15 -1.49
CA ARG A 62 -12.17 29.25 -2.73
C ARG A 62 -13.64 29.43 -2.40
N VAL A 63 -14.28 30.41 -3.01
CA VAL A 63 -15.72 30.63 -2.89
C VAL A 63 -16.37 30.34 -4.24
N HIS A 64 -17.26 29.35 -4.26
CA HIS A 64 -17.92 28.87 -5.46
C HIS A 64 -19.13 29.75 -5.78
N GLY A 65 -19.19 30.31 -7.00
CA GLY A 65 -20.32 31.12 -7.45
C GLY A 65 -20.50 32.47 -6.74
N GLY A 66 -19.52 32.90 -5.94
CA GLY A 66 -19.56 34.20 -5.24
C GLY A 66 -19.28 35.38 -6.18
N ARG A 67 -19.97 36.50 -6.00
CA ARG A 67 -19.72 37.72 -6.80
C ARG A 67 -18.50 38.47 -6.24
N PRO A 68 -17.78 39.25 -7.07
CA PRO A 68 -16.65 40.05 -6.60
C PRO A 68 -16.98 40.99 -5.43
N ALA A 69 -18.20 41.54 -5.39
CA ALA A 69 -18.66 42.38 -4.28
C ALA A 69 -18.78 41.61 -2.95
N ASP A 70 -19.20 40.34 -3.00
CA ASP A 70 -19.31 39.48 -1.82
C ASP A 70 -17.92 39.15 -1.27
N LEU A 71 -16.96 38.87 -2.16
CA LEU A 71 -15.57 38.60 -1.81
C LEU A 71 -14.88 39.83 -1.20
N ALA A 72 -15.10 41.01 -1.78
CA ALA A 72 -14.62 42.27 -1.22
C ALA A 72 -15.22 42.53 0.18
N SER A 73 -16.50 42.20 0.38
CA SER A 73 -17.15 42.29 1.69
C SER A 73 -16.50 41.36 2.72
N VAL A 74 -16.21 40.11 2.35
CA VAL A 74 -15.50 39.15 3.23
C VAL A 74 -14.09 39.65 3.54
N ALA A 75 -13.34 40.09 2.54
CA ALA A 75 -11.99 40.62 2.73
C ALA A 75 -11.98 41.86 3.63
N GLY A 76 -12.97 42.75 3.50
CA GLY A 76 -13.14 43.91 4.36
C GLY A 76 -13.42 43.53 5.82
N ALA A 77 -14.35 42.59 6.04
CA ALA A 77 -14.71 42.09 7.37
C ALA A 77 -13.50 41.48 8.10
N LEU A 78 -12.63 40.78 7.37
CA LEU A 78 -11.45 40.10 7.91
C LEU A 78 -10.20 40.99 8.02
N SER A 79 -10.23 42.22 7.47
CA SER A 79 -9.03 43.06 7.32
C SER A 79 -8.37 43.50 8.63
N ALA A 80 -9.11 43.50 9.73
CA ALA A 80 -8.61 43.84 11.06
C ALA A 80 -7.75 42.70 11.65
N THR A 81 -8.15 41.46 11.41
CA THR A 81 -7.61 40.24 12.03
C THR A 81 -6.72 39.42 11.09
N ALA A 82 -6.83 39.62 9.78
CA ALA A 82 -6.04 38.95 8.76
C ALA A 82 -5.60 39.88 7.62
N GLY A 83 -4.42 39.62 7.06
CA GLY A 83 -4.05 40.12 5.74
C GLY A 83 -4.75 39.27 4.67
N VAL A 84 -5.71 39.86 3.95
CA VAL A 84 -6.45 39.19 2.88
C VAL A 84 -5.96 39.68 1.53
N ARG A 85 -5.57 38.74 0.66
CA ARG A 85 -5.20 39.03 -0.74
C ARG A 85 -6.02 38.15 -1.67
N GLU A 86 -6.69 38.77 -2.63
CA GLU A 86 -7.36 38.06 -3.72
C GLU A 86 -6.34 37.69 -4.81
N VAL A 87 -6.40 36.44 -5.27
CA VAL A 87 -5.54 35.89 -6.32
C VAL A 87 -6.42 35.12 -7.31
N ALA A 88 -6.09 35.18 -8.59
CA ALA A 88 -6.74 34.35 -9.61
C ALA A 88 -6.35 32.87 -9.40
N GLY A 89 -7.35 32.00 -9.21
CA GLY A 89 -7.17 30.56 -9.09
C GLY A 89 -7.65 29.79 -10.33
N PRO A 90 -7.38 28.47 -10.38
CA PRO A 90 -7.91 27.62 -11.46
C PRO A 90 -9.45 27.62 -11.46
N PRO A 91 -10.10 27.21 -12.57
CA PRO A 91 -11.55 27.14 -12.67
C PRO A 91 -12.16 26.31 -11.52
N CYS A 92 -13.34 26.73 -11.02
CA CYS A 92 -13.99 26.02 -9.93
C CYS A 92 -14.46 24.64 -10.44
N ALA A 93 -13.85 23.54 -9.97
CA ALA A 93 -14.39 22.19 -10.15
C ALA A 93 -15.61 21.97 -9.24
N GLY A 94 -16.46 21.00 -9.55
CA GLY A 94 -17.70 20.72 -8.81
C GLY A 94 -17.49 20.61 -7.29
N ALA A 95 -18.30 21.34 -6.52
CA ALA A 95 -18.09 21.60 -5.09
C ALA A 95 -18.38 20.41 -4.13
N GLY A 96 -18.86 19.26 -4.63
CA GLY A 96 -19.45 18.20 -3.80
C GLY A 96 -18.52 17.65 -2.71
N TYR A 97 -17.38 17.06 -3.11
CA TYR A 97 -16.43 16.43 -2.17
C TYR A 97 -15.72 17.48 -1.30
N ALA A 98 -15.29 18.59 -1.93
CA ALA A 98 -14.58 19.66 -1.25
C ALA A 98 -15.43 20.36 -0.17
N ALA A 99 -16.73 20.53 -0.39
CA ALA A 99 -17.64 21.10 0.60
C ALA A 99 -17.87 20.16 1.79
N LEU A 100 -18.06 18.85 1.55
CA LEU A 100 -18.16 17.85 2.61
C LEU A 100 -16.89 17.83 3.46
N ALA A 101 -15.72 17.73 2.82
CA ALA A 101 -14.43 17.73 3.51
C ALA A 101 -14.18 19.03 4.29
N THR A 102 -14.58 20.17 3.72
CA THR A 102 -14.48 21.49 4.39
C THR A 102 -15.35 21.54 5.64
N ARG A 103 -16.63 21.15 5.54
CA ARG A 103 -17.53 21.15 6.69
C ARG A 103 -17.05 20.21 7.79
N THR A 104 -16.70 18.97 7.43
CA THR A 104 -16.15 18.00 8.37
C THR A 104 -14.89 18.53 9.05
N ALA A 105 -13.96 19.15 8.31
CA ALA A 105 -12.75 19.71 8.90
C ALA A 105 -13.06 20.86 9.87
N VAL A 106 -13.93 21.80 9.50
CA VAL A 106 -14.33 22.92 10.39
C VAL A 106 -14.96 22.40 11.67
N ASP A 107 -15.89 21.45 11.57
CA ASP A 107 -16.56 20.87 12.75
C ASP A 107 -15.60 20.09 13.64
N CYS A 108 -14.69 19.33 13.04
CA CYS A 108 -13.63 18.63 13.77
C CYS A 108 -12.68 19.60 14.48
N VAL A 109 -12.27 20.69 13.81
CA VAL A 109 -11.41 21.72 14.40
C VAL A 109 -12.14 22.46 15.53
N ALA A 110 -13.42 22.80 15.35
CA ALA A 110 -14.23 23.44 16.39
C ALA A 110 -14.43 22.55 17.62
N GLY A 111 -14.61 21.24 17.41
CA GLY A 111 -14.78 20.25 18.49
C GLY A 111 -13.46 19.79 19.14
N THR A 112 -12.31 20.14 18.58
CA THR A 112 -10.98 19.77 19.11
C THR A 112 -10.35 20.97 19.81
N PRO A 113 -10.07 20.92 21.13
CA PRO A 113 -9.40 22.01 21.83
C PRO A 113 -8.08 22.41 21.14
N ARG A 114 -7.64 23.67 21.28
CA ARG A 114 -6.31 24.09 20.77
C ARG A 114 -5.23 23.21 21.40
N GLY A 115 -4.44 22.51 20.58
CA GLY A 115 -3.46 21.50 21.01
C GLY A 115 -4.03 20.11 21.30
N GLY A 116 -5.31 19.87 21.02
CA GLY A 116 -6.00 18.59 21.16
C GLY A 116 -5.58 17.54 20.11
N PRO A 117 -6.09 16.30 20.21
CA PRO A 117 -5.56 15.13 19.50
C PRO A 117 -6.00 15.05 18.03
N ARG A 118 -5.58 16.02 17.20
CA ARG A 118 -5.94 16.07 15.76
C ARG A 118 -5.54 14.80 15.01
N LEU A 119 -4.42 14.19 15.39
CA LEU A 119 -3.95 12.93 14.82
C LEU A 119 -4.95 11.79 15.08
N ALA A 120 -5.60 11.78 16.24
CA ALA A 120 -6.62 10.79 16.56
C ALA A 120 -7.90 11.01 15.76
N VAL A 121 -8.30 12.27 15.53
CA VAL A 121 -9.42 12.61 14.64
C VAL A 121 -9.13 12.19 13.19
N ALA A 122 -7.91 12.43 12.72
CA ALA A 122 -7.47 11.99 11.39
C ALA A 122 -7.48 10.45 11.26
N ALA A 123 -7.05 9.72 12.30
CA ALA A 123 -7.15 8.25 12.33
C ALA A 123 -8.60 7.77 12.26
N ASP A 124 -9.51 8.41 13.02
CA ASP A 124 -10.94 8.06 12.99
C ASP A 124 -11.55 8.34 11.62
N LEU A 125 -11.24 9.48 10.99
CA LEU A 125 -11.70 9.80 9.64
C LEU A 125 -11.17 8.80 8.62
N ALA A 126 -9.92 8.37 8.74
CA ALA A 126 -9.33 7.35 7.89
C ALA A 126 -10.08 5.99 8.02
N HIS A 127 -10.36 5.55 9.24
CA HIS A 127 -11.14 4.34 9.51
C HIS A 127 -12.60 4.46 9.04
N ALA A 128 -13.24 5.59 9.30
CA ALA A 128 -14.61 5.86 8.88
C ALA A 128 -14.73 5.87 7.35
N THR A 129 -13.74 6.45 6.66
CA THR A 129 -13.67 6.43 5.18
C THR A 129 -13.55 5.00 4.67
N ALA A 130 -12.59 4.22 5.17
CA ALA A 130 -12.41 2.84 4.74
C ALA A 130 -13.67 1.99 4.99
N TRP A 131 -14.33 2.17 6.15
CA TRP A 131 -15.60 1.51 6.45
C TRP A 131 -16.74 1.96 5.53
N ALA A 132 -16.80 3.26 5.20
CA ALA A 132 -17.81 3.83 4.32
C ALA A 132 -17.67 3.30 2.88
N LEU A 133 -16.44 3.03 2.44
CA LEU A 133 -16.10 2.37 1.18
C LEU A 133 -16.35 0.85 1.18
N GLY A 134 -16.91 0.30 2.26
CA GLY A 134 -17.23 -1.13 2.37
C GLY A 134 -16.02 -2.03 2.64
N MET A 135 -14.87 -1.47 3.03
CA MET A 135 -13.67 -2.26 3.29
C MET A 135 -13.76 -2.99 4.63
N ASP A 136 -13.45 -4.28 4.60
CA ASP A 136 -13.15 -5.04 5.82
C ASP A 136 -11.85 -4.52 6.48
N ARG A 137 -11.46 -5.09 7.62
CA ARG A 137 -10.27 -4.65 8.36
C ARG A 137 -8.97 -4.84 7.56
N LEU A 138 -8.86 -5.93 6.80
CA LEU A 138 -7.67 -6.26 6.03
C LEU A 138 -7.53 -5.35 4.83
N ALA A 139 -8.59 -5.20 4.03
CA ALA A 139 -8.63 -4.30 2.89
C ALA A 139 -8.37 -2.85 3.30
N ALA A 140 -8.97 -2.41 4.42
CA ALA A 140 -8.73 -1.08 4.97
C ALA A 140 -7.27 -0.87 5.41
N ALA A 141 -6.68 -1.83 6.13
CA ALA A 141 -5.28 -1.73 6.56
C ALA A 141 -4.32 -1.64 5.37
N ARG A 142 -4.56 -2.42 4.31
CA ARG A 142 -3.77 -2.37 3.07
C ARG A 142 -3.90 -1.04 2.35
N TRP A 143 -5.12 -0.54 2.20
CA TRP A 143 -5.38 0.76 1.59
C TRP A 143 -4.67 1.89 2.34
N LEU A 144 -4.78 1.91 3.68
CA LEU A 144 -4.12 2.91 4.52
C LEU A 144 -2.58 2.82 4.46
N ARG A 145 -2.00 1.62 4.43
CA ARG A 145 -0.56 1.43 4.20
C ARG A 145 -0.15 1.98 2.84
N GLY A 146 -0.94 1.74 1.79
CA GLY A 146 -0.73 2.32 0.47
C GLY A 146 -0.76 3.85 0.47
N LEU A 147 -1.73 4.45 1.16
CA LEU A 147 -1.81 5.92 1.31
C LEU A 147 -0.60 6.48 2.08
N ALA A 148 -0.06 5.76 3.06
CA ALA A 148 1.15 6.18 3.75
C ALA A 148 2.34 6.31 2.78
N VAL A 149 2.40 5.49 1.72
CA VAL A 149 3.50 5.55 0.74
C VAL A 149 3.23 6.55 -0.40
N ALA A 150 2.00 6.60 -0.93
CA ALA A 150 1.65 7.28 -2.18
C ALA A 150 1.77 8.84 -2.18
N GLY A 151 2.08 9.46 -1.05
CA GLY A 151 2.21 10.92 -0.89
C GLY A 151 3.61 11.41 -0.56
N ARG A 152 4.61 10.54 -0.64
CA ARG A 152 5.97 10.86 -0.21
C ARG A 152 6.66 11.80 -1.23
N PRO A 153 7.17 12.98 -0.79
CA PRO A 153 7.95 13.83 -1.66
C PRO A 153 9.22 13.13 -2.13
N GLY A 154 9.65 13.39 -3.37
CA GLY A 154 10.90 12.86 -3.92
C GLY A 154 12.13 13.26 -3.08
N PRO A 155 13.21 12.46 -3.12
CA PRO A 155 14.49 12.80 -2.52
C PRO A 155 14.97 14.18 -3.00
N GLY A 156 15.30 15.08 -2.07
CA GLY A 156 15.78 16.43 -2.36
C GLY A 156 14.76 17.56 -2.15
N SER A 157 13.49 17.24 -1.86
CA SER A 157 12.49 18.26 -1.49
C SER A 157 12.79 18.97 -0.15
N GLY A 158 13.67 18.40 0.69
CA GLY A 158 14.13 18.97 1.96
C GLY A 158 13.05 19.14 3.03
N ARG A 159 11.81 18.70 2.76
CA ARG A 159 10.62 18.98 3.58
C ARG A 159 10.03 17.76 4.29
N ALA A 160 10.40 16.54 3.91
CA ALA A 160 9.88 15.31 4.51
C ALA A 160 10.91 14.67 5.44
N LEU A 161 10.46 14.19 6.60
CA LEU A 161 11.25 13.32 7.46
C LEU A 161 11.65 12.02 6.72
N PRO A 162 12.83 11.44 7.02
CA PRO A 162 13.19 10.11 6.55
C PRO A 162 12.13 9.08 6.92
N ALA A 163 11.89 8.08 6.07
CA ALA A 163 10.90 7.05 6.33
C ALA A 163 11.19 6.32 7.66
N SER A 164 12.47 6.02 7.94
CA SER A 164 12.90 5.40 9.20
C SER A 164 12.46 6.17 10.44
N THR A 165 12.49 7.51 10.39
CA THR A 165 12.08 8.36 11.51
C THR A 165 10.58 8.24 11.75
N VAL A 166 9.78 8.24 10.69
CA VAL A 166 8.33 8.05 10.79
C VAL A 166 8.01 6.64 11.30
N HIS A 167 8.67 5.60 10.79
CA HIS A 167 8.50 4.22 11.27
C HIS A 167 8.86 4.08 12.74
N ALA A 168 10.00 4.63 13.19
CA ALA A 168 10.40 4.60 14.58
C ALA A 168 9.36 5.26 15.51
N GLN A 169 8.80 6.40 15.10
CA GLN A 169 7.71 7.07 15.82
C GLN A 169 6.44 6.22 15.86
N VAL A 170 6.02 5.65 14.73
CA VAL A 170 4.85 4.77 14.63
C VAL A 170 5.02 3.54 15.53
N THR A 171 6.16 2.86 15.47
CA THR A 171 6.45 1.69 16.30
C THR A 171 6.41 2.03 17.78
N ALA A 172 7.04 3.14 18.19
CA ALA A 172 7.06 3.58 19.58
C ALA A 172 5.64 3.89 20.10
N VAL A 173 4.87 4.69 19.35
CA VAL A 173 3.49 5.05 19.72
C VAL A 173 2.59 3.81 19.74
N TYR A 174 2.72 2.93 18.76
CA TYR A 174 1.92 1.71 18.72
C TYR A 174 2.24 0.78 19.89
N ALA A 175 3.52 0.61 20.25
CA ALA A 175 3.93 -0.20 21.38
C ALA A 175 3.34 0.32 22.71
N GLU A 176 3.31 1.64 22.90
CA GLU A 176 2.78 2.27 24.11
C GLU A 176 1.24 2.29 24.14
N GLN A 177 0.58 2.59 23.02
CA GLN A 177 -0.86 2.88 22.96
C GLN A 177 -1.69 1.78 22.28
N ARG A 178 -1.11 0.59 22.04
CA ARG A 178 -1.72 -0.53 21.29
C ARG A 178 -3.19 -0.77 21.60
N ALA A 179 -3.49 -1.05 22.87
CA ALA A 179 -4.85 -1.40 23.31
C ALA A 179 -5.84 -0.24 23.12
N GLY A 180 -5.39 1.00 23.35
CA GLY A 180 -6.20 2.19 23.13
C GLY A 180 -6.51 2.43 21.65
N LEU A 181 -5.50 2.30 20.78
CA LEU A 181 -5.65 2.44 19.33
C LEU A 181 -6.57 1.36 18.75
N ALA A 182 -6.35 0.08 19.10
CA ALA A 182 -7.17 -1.04 18.65
C ALA A 182 -8.61 -0.94 19.18
N GLY A 183 -8.78 -0.59 20.46
CA GLY A 183 -10.08 -0.38 21.08
C GLY A 183 -10.87 0.76 20.42
N ARG A 184 -10.21 1.89 20.13
CA ARG A 184 -10.80 3.03 19.43
C ARG A 184 -11.27 2.64 18.02
N ALA A 185 -10.42 1.96 17.24
CA ALA A 185 -10.74 1.48 15.91
C ALA A 185 -11.96 0.54 15.90
N ALA A 186 -12.01 -0.40 16.85
CA ALA A 186 -13.12 -1.34 17.01
C ALA A 186 -14.42 -0.64 17.43
N ALA A 187 -14.35 0.27 18.40
CA ALA A 187 -15.50 1.03 18.88
C ALA A 187 -16.11 1.90 17.77
N LEU A 188 -15.27 2.61 17.00
CA LEU A 188 -15.71 3.42 15.87
C LEU A 188 -16.44 2.58 14.81
N ARG A 189 -15.86 1.46 14.39
CA ARG A 189 -16.54 0.55 13.44
C ARG A 189 -17.84 -0.02 14.01
N GLY A 190 -17.89 -0.27 15.32
CA GLY A 190 -19.10 -0.71 16.02
C GLY A 190 -20.24 0.30 15.95
N VAL A 191 -19.99 1.57 16.30
CA VAL A 191 -21.02 2.63 16.25
C VAL A 191 -21.44 2.98 14.83
N LEU A 192 -20.52 2.91 13.87
CA LEU A 192 -20.84 3.08 12.45
C LEU A 192 -21.73 1.93 11.94
N ALA A 193 -21.40 0.68 12.27
CA ALA A 193 -22.20 -0.49 11.91
C ALA A 193 -23.59 -0.48 12.55
N ALA A 194 -23.71 0.00 13.79
CA ALA A 194 -24.99 0.12 14.49
C ALA A 194 -25.83 1.33 14.03
N GLY A 195 -25.28 2.24 13.21
CA GLY A 195 -25.96 3.49 12.84
C GLY A 195 -26.12 4.47 14.01
N THR A 196 -25.32 4.32 15.07
CA THR A 196 -25.37 5.15 16.30
C THR A 196 -24.25 6.18 16.37
N ALA A 197 -23.36 6.22 15.38
CA ALA A 197 -22.36 7.27 15.26
C ALA A 197 -23.03 8.65 15.14
N THR A 198 -22.49 9.66 15.83
CA THR A 198 -22.99 11.04 15.80
C THR A 198 -21.89 12.04 15.46
N GLY A 199 -22.27 13.28 15.18
CA GLY A 199 -21.32 14.36 14.93
C GLY A 199 -20.58 14.28 13.59
N PRO A 200 -19.41 14.92 13.48
CA PRO A 200 -18.73 15.12 12.19
C PRO A 200 -18.28 13.82 11.52
N LEU A 201 -17.90 12.81 12.31
CA LEU A 201 -17.48 11.49 11.81
C LEU A 201 -18.64 10.74 11.14
N ALA A 202 -19.84 10.81 11.73
CA ALA A 202 -21.03 10.17 11.17
C ALA A 202 -21.48 10.85 9.88
N ALA A 203 -21.47 12.19 9.87
CA ALA A 203 -21.77 12.99 8.69
C ALA A 203 -20.79 12.71 7.55
N TRP A 204 -19.49 12.60 7.87
CA TRP A 204 -18.45 12.23 6.91
C TRP A 204 -18.71 10.84 6.30
N ALA A 205 -18.88 9.81 7.13
CA ALA A 205 -19.10 8.44 6.65
C ALA A 205 -20.38 8.32 5.79
N ALA A 206 -21.45 9.02 6.17
CA ALA A 206 -22.67 9.08 5.39
C ALA A 206 -22.46 9.80 4.04
N GLY A 207 -21.74 10.92 4.03
CA GLY A 207 -21.39 11.65 2.81
C GLY A 207 -20.52 10.85 1.85
N VAL A 208 -19.55 10.08 2.37
CA VAL A 208 -18.75 9.15 1.58
C VAL A 208 -19.64 8.12 0.89
N ARG A 209 -20.53 7.45 1.65
CA ARG A 209 -21.46 6.45 1.10
C ARG A 209 -22.42 7.03 0.08
N ALA A 210 -22.99 8.21 0.35
CA ALA A 210 -23.91 8.87 -0.56
C ALA A 210 -23.22 9.22 -1.89
N SER A 211 -21.95 9.63 -1.83
CA SER A 211 -21.16 9.95 -3.02
C SER A 211 -20.82 8.69 -3.84
N GLU A 212 -20.46 7.58 -3.18
CA GLU A 212 -20.24 6.30 -3.88
C GLU A 212 -21.53 5.77 -4.51
N ALA A 213 -22.67 5.88 -3.83
CA ALA A 213 -23.97 5.51 -4.37
C ALA A 213 -24.39 6.38 -5.57
N GLY A 214 -24.09 7.67 -5.53
CA GLY A 214 -24.36 8.61 -6.63
C GLY A 214 -23.41 8.45 -7.82
N ALA A 215 -22.14 8.08 -7.60
CA ALA A 215 -21.17 7.77 -8.64
C ALA A 215 -21.57 6.51 -9.44
N GLY A 216 -22.27 5.57 -8.80
CA GLY A 216 -22.87 4.38 -9.42
C GLY A 216 -23.95 4.65 -10.48
N GLY A 217 -24.34 5.91 -10.72
CA GLY A 217 -25.23 6.32 -11.83
C GLY A 217 -24.53 6.52 -13.19
N ARG A 218 -23.20 6.51 -13.24
CA ARG A 218 -22.42 6.50 -14.50
C ARG A 218 -21.94 5.08 -14.80
N THR A 219 -22.88 4.17 -15.01
CA THR A 219 -22.56 2.84 -15.51
C THR A 219 -22.31 2.90 -17.02
N CYS A 220 -21.17 2.36 -17.48
CA CYS A 220 -21.08 1.82 -18.83
C CYS A 220 -22.21 0.79 -19.02
N PRO A 221 -22.86 0.72 -20.20
CA PRO A 221 -24.05 -0.09 -20.40
C PRO A 221 -23.69 -1.58 -20.29
N GLY A 222 -24.18 -2.24 -19.24
CA GLY A 222 -23.94 -3.67 -19.06
C GLY A 222 -24.24 -4.25 -17.68
N ALA A 223 -25.31 -3.84 -17.02
CA ALA A 223 -25.90 -4.62 -15.92
C ALA A 223 -27.39 -4.30 -15.83
N GLY A 224 -28.20 -5.17 -16.43
CA GLY A 224 -29.65 -5.03 -16.53
C GLY A 224 -30.34 -5.03 -15.17
N ALA A 225 -31.34 -4.18 -15.06
CA ALA A 225 -32.25 -4.03 -13.94
C ALA A 225 -33.27 -5.18 -13.81
N ARG A 226 -33.72 -5.41 -12.56
CA ARG A 226 -35.10 -5.66 -12.04
C ARG A 226 -35.00 -6.58 -10.81
N ALA A 227 -35.37 -6.16 -9.60
CA ALA A 227 -36.68 -5.75 -9.05
C ALA A 227 -37.48 -6.94 -8.45
N ASP A 228 -37.65 -6.84 -7.12
CA ASP A 228 -38.78 -7.19 -6.24
C ASP A 228 -39.17 -8.63 -5.86
N ALA A 229 -39.37 -8.74 -4.52
CA ALA A 229 -40.34 -9.52 -3.74
C ALA A 229 -40.21 -11.06 -3.61
N GLU A 230 -40.03 -11.56 -2.38
CA GLU A 230 -41.11 -12.08 -1.51
C GLU A 230 -40.57 -12.73 -0.22
N ALA A 231 -41.41 -12.70 0.82
CA ALA A 231 -41.21 -13.26 2.15
C ALA A 231 -41.47 -14.79 2.18
N GLY A 232 -40.87 -15.51 3.12
CA GLY A 232 -41.19 -16.92 3.35
C GLY A 232 -40.42 -17.60 4.48
N THR A 233 -41.13 -17.77 5.59
CA THR A 233 -40.92 -18.57 6.82
C THR A 233 -40.30 -19.98 6.72
N GLY A 234 -39.66 -20.42 7.83
CA GLY A 234 -39.48 -21.83 8.26
C GLY A 234 -38.10 -22.08 8.88
N ALA A 235 -37.86 -22.22 10.19
CA ALA A 235 -38.33 -23.18 11.21
C ALA A 235 -37.77 -24.62 11.08
N GLY A 236 -37.14 -25.12 12.15
CA GLY A 236 -36.69 -26.51 12.38
C GLY A 236 -35.17 -26.62 12.48
N GLY A 237 -34.53 -26.93 13.61
CA GLY A 237 -34.65 -28.14 14.44
C GLY A 237 -33.30 -28.89 14.34
N ARG A 238 -32.41 -28.73 15.32
CA ARG A 238 -32.12 -29.65 16.45
C ARG A 238 -31.24 -30.87 16.14
N ASP A 239 -30.23 -31.00 17.01
CA ASP A 239 -29.65 -32.21 17.62
C ASP A 239 -28.76 -33.13 16.76
N GLU A 240 -27.48 -33.27 17.15
CA GLU A 240 -26.91 -34.41 17.91
C GLU A 240 -26.67 -35.64 17.00
N ALA A 241 -25.74 -36.56 17.24
CA ALA A 241 -24.50 -36.62 17.97
C ALA A 241 -23.85 -37.95 17.53
N SER A 242 -22.53 -38.00 17.66
CA SER A 242 -21.79 -39.17 18.14
C SER A 242 -21.42 -40.35 17.21
N LYS A 243 -20.19 -40.80 17.52
CA LYS A 243 -19.64 -42.17 17.52
C LYS A 243 -19.21 -42.74 16.16
N ALA A 244 -17.91 -42.93 15.92
CA ALA A 244 -16.93 -43.87 16.52
C ALA A 244 -16.84 -45.16 15.70
N GLY A 245 -15.60 -45.57 15.35
CA GLY A 245 -15.33 -46.82 14.63
C GLY A 245 -13.93 -46.91 14.04
N THR A 246 -12.94 -47.08 14.93
CA THR A 246 -11.96 -48.17 15.00
C THR A 246 -11.39 -48.84 13.71
N GLU A 247 -10.04 -48.85 13.70
CA GLU A 247 -9.08 -49.89 13.25
C GLU A 247 -8.70 -50.13 11.77
N ALA A 248 -7.41 -49.88 11.54
CA ALA A 248 -6.35 -50.80 11.09
C ALA A 248 -6.52 -51.61 9.79
N GLY A 249 -5.56 -51.41 8.88
CA GLY A 249 -5.31 -52.30 7.75
C GLY A 249 -4.11 -51.87 6.92
N SER A 250 -2.99 -52.58 7.12
CA SER A 250 -1.73 -52.51 6.37
C SER A 250 -1.89 -52.78 4.87
N GLY A 251 -1.04 -52.16 4.04
CA GLY A 251 -0.85 -52.58 2.66
C GLY A 251 0.18 -51.74 1.91
N ALA A 252 1.36 -52.31 1.68
CA ALA A 252 2.36 -51.80 0.76
C ALA A 252 1.86 -51.89 -0.70
N GLY A 253 2.26 -50.95 -1.55
CA GLY A 253 1.99 -51.03 -2.99
C GLY A 253 2.42 -49.77 -3.73
N ALA A 254 3.34 -49.96 -4.67
CA ALA A 254 3.96 -48.94 -5.50
C ALA A 254 3.03 -48.35 -6.58
N ASP A 255 3.49 -47.23 -7.14
CA ASP A 255 3.23 -46.72 -8.50
C ASP A 255 1.79 -46.77 -9.05
N ALA A 256 1.17 -45.60 -9.17
CA ALA A 256 0.28 -45.35 -10.29
C ALA A 256 0.20 -43.86 -10.63
N ARG A 257 0.54 -43.60 -11.90
CA ARG A 257 0.31 -42.39 -12.67
C ARG A 257 -1.16 -41.96 -12.55
N ALA A 258 -1.41 -40.67 -12.32
CA ALA A 258 -2.74 -40.09 -12.41
C ALA A 258 -2.85 -39.29 -13.72
N ASP A 259 -3.46 -39.94 -14.71
CA ASP A 259 -4.03 -39.29 -15.89
C ASP A 259 -5.14 -38.32 -15.46
N ALA A 260 -4.98 -37.05 -15.81
CA ALA A 260 -6.04 -36.05 -15.69
C ALA A 260 -7.05 -36.26 -16.83
N ARG A 261 -8.17 -36.95 -16.55
CA ARG A 261 -9.36 -36.91 -17.40
C ARG A 261 -10.23 -35.73 -17.01
N THR A 262 -10.35 -34.80 -17.95
CA THR A 262 -11.34 -33.74 -18.01
C THR A 262 -12.73 -34.31 -18.28
N GLY A 263 -13.63 -34.17 -17.32
CA GLY A 263 -15.08 -34.28 -17.53
C GLY A 263 -15.69 -32.89 -17.40
N ALA A 264 -15.99 -32.26 -18.53
CA ALA A 264 -16.76 -31.02 -18.57
C ALA A 264 -18.23 -31.35 -18.23
N GLY A 265 -18.69 -30.87 -17.07
CA GLY A 265 -20.08 -30.88 -16.67
C GLY A 265 -20.44 -29.49 -16.14
N ALA A 266 -21.23 -28.76 -16.94
CA ALA A 266 -21.73 -27.44 -16.59
C ALA A 266 -22.66 -27.52 -15.38
N GLY A 267 -22.28 -26.83 -14.30
CA GLY A 267 -23.09 -26.62 -13.11
C GLY A 267 -22.71 -25.29 -12.49
N THR A 268 -23.43 -24.24 -12.87
CA THR A 268 -23.26 -22.88 -12.35
C THR A 268 -23.78 -22.79 -10.92
N GLY A 269 -22.90 -23.08 -9.95
CA GLY A 269 -23.07 -22.71 -8.55
C GLY A 269 -22.23 -21.47 -8.25
N ALA A 270 -22.88 -20.31 -8.17
CA ALA A 270 -22.24 -19.04 -7.83
C ALA A 270 -21.81 -19.04 -6.35
N GLY A 271 -20.56 -19.45 -6.11
CA GLY A 271 -19.87 -19.22 -4.83
C GLY A 271 -19.25 -17.83 -4.82
N ALA A 272 -19.99 -16.85 -4.30
CA ALA A 272 -19.46 -15.54 -3.95
C ALA A 272 -18.38 -15.68 -2.87
N GLY A 273 -17.14 -15.30 -3.18
CA GLY A 273 -16.08 -15.30 -2.18
C GLY A 273 -14.66 -15.25 -2.73
N ALA A 274 -14.25 -14.07 -3.23
CA ALA A 274 -12.88 -13.54 -3.12
C ALA A 274 -12.78 -12.21 -3.89
N GLY A 275 -12.26 -11.17 -3.23
CA GLY A 275 -11.80 -9.94 -3.89
C GLY A 275 -12.80 -8.79 -3.91
N ALA A 276 -13.28 -8.35 -2.74
CA ALA A 276 -13.74 -6.96 -2.62
C ALA A 276 -12.49 -6.06 -2.66
N GLY A 277 -11.96 -5.89 -3.87
CA GLY A 277 -11.01 -4.84 -4.17
C GLY A 277 -11.66 -3.51 -3.81
N ALA A 278 -10.87 -2.62 -3.22
CA ALA A 278 -11.24 -1.23 -3.00
C ALA A 278 -11.99 -0.71 -4.24
N GLY A 279 -13.22 -0.22 -4.06
CA GLY A 279 -14.05 0.24 -5.18
C GLY A 279 -13.32 1.27 -6.04
N ALA A 280 -13.79 1.48 -7.28
CA ALA A 280 -13.17 2.41 -8.23
C ALA A 280 -12.90 3.82 -7.65
N GLY A 281 -13.64 4.25 -6.62
CA GLY A 281 -13.43 5.52 -5.90
C GLY A 281 -12.30 5.54 -4.86
N ALA A 282 -11.69 4.41 -4.48
CA ALA A 282 -10.72 4.38 -3.37
C ALA A 282 -9.44 5.20 -3.62
N GLY A 283 -9.04 5.37 -4.90
CA GLY A 283 -7.96 6.28 -5.28
C GLY A 283 -8.35 7.75 -5.07
N GLU A 284 -9.55 8.12 -5.52
CA GLU A 284 -10.10 9.48 -5.35
C GLU A 284 -10.26 9.84 -3.87
N TRP A 285 -10.80 8.92 -3.07
CA TRP A 285 -10.91 9.11 -1.62
C TRP A 285 -9.57 9.15 -0.90
N GLY A 286 -8.53 8.52 -1.45
CA GLY A 286 -7.17 8.68 -0.95
C GLY A 286 -6.67 10.13 -1.07
N VAL A 287 -6.99 10.79 -2.19
CA VAL A 287 -6.68 12.22 -2.40
C VAL A 287 -7.54 13.10 -1.51
N GLU A 288 -8.83 12.81 -1.36
CA GLU A 288 -9.70 13.59 -0.48
C GLU A 288 -9.31 13.47 1.00
N LEU A 289 -8.90 12.28 1.45
CA LEU A 289 -8.43 12.08 2.83
C LEU A 289 -7.13 12.86 3.11
N ARG A 290 -6.22 12.93 2.13
CA ARG A 290 -5.00 13.76 2.17
C ARG A 290 -5.34 15.25 2.32
N LEU A 291 -6.29 15.73 1.51
CA LEU A 291 -6.75 17.12 1.59
C LEU A 291 -7.49 17.40 2.91
N LEU A 292 -8.23 16.43 3.44
CA LEU A 292 -8.88 16.53 4.74
C LEU A 292 -7.85 16.61 5.87
N CYS A 293 -6.80 15.79 5.86
CA CYS A 293 -5.66 15.90 6.79
C CYS A 293 -5.02 17.29 6.73
N ASN A 294 -4.77 17.84 5.53
CA ASN A 294 -4.29 19.21 5.36
C ASN A 294 -5.24 20.24 6.00
N ARG A 295 -6.56 20.11 5.80
CA ARG A 295 -7.56 21.03 6.37
C ARG A 295 -7.61 20.98 7.89
N LEU A 296 -7.39 19.80 8.48
CA LEU A 296 -7.23 19.63 9.93
C LEU A 296 -5.92 20.23 10.46
N GLY A 297 -4.96 20.54 9.59
CA GLY A 297 -3.62 20.97 9.97
C GLY A 297 -2.75 19.81 10.47
N VAL A 298 -2.97 18.62 9.91
CA VAL A 298 -2.07 17.48 10.05
C VAL A 298 -1.02 17.60 8.94
N GLU A 299 0.25 17.59 9.33
CA GLU A 299 1.37 17.70 8.41
C GLU A 299 1.60 16.40 7.63
N PRO A 300 2.23 16.44 6.43
CA PRO A 300 2.40 15.25 5.60
C PRO A 300 3.12 14.08 6.28
N ASP A 301 4.08 14.34 7.16
CA ASP A 301 4.78 13.30 7.93
C ASP A 301 3.88 12.70 9.02
N GLU A 302 3.12 13.54 9.73
CA GLU A 302 2.15 13.11 10.74
C GLU A 302 1.04 12.28 10.12
N GLU A 303 0.58 12.66 8.94
CA GLU A 303 -0.44 11.93 8.19
C GLU A 303 0.02 10.53 7.81
N ARG A 304 1.26 10.36 7.32
CA ARG A 304 1.83 9.03 7.06
C ARG A 304 1.84 8.18 8.33
N ALA A 305 2.25 8.78 9.45
CA ALA A 305 2.25 8.10 10.74
C ALA A 305 0.83 7.69 11.16
N VAL A 306 -0.15 8.58 11.00
CA VAL A 306 -1.56 8.34 11.29
C VAL A 306 -2.10 7.16 10.47
N TYR A 307 -1.85 7.13 9.16
CA TYR A 307 -2.32 6.03 8.32
C TYR A 307 -1.69 4.68 8.68
N ARG A 308 -0.41 4.65 9.05
CA ARG A 308 0.23 3.42 9.55
C ARG A 308 -0.33 2.98 10.88
N LEU A 309 -0.45 3.88 11.87
CA LEU A 309 -1.06 3.58 13.16
C LEU A 309 -2.49 3.08 13.01
N ALA A 310 -3.27 3.73 12.15
CA ALA A 310 -4.63 3.32 11.81
C ALA A 310 -4.64 1.91 11.17
N ALA A 311 -3.71 1.60 10.28
CA ALA A 311 -3.59 0.26 9.70
C ALA A 311 -3.22 -0.80 10.76
N HIS A 312 -2.25 -0.53 11.64
CA HIS A 312 -1.88 -1.46 12.71
C HIS A 312 -3.05 -1.71 13.67
N ALA A 313 -3.77 -0.66 14.07
CA ALA A 313 -4.93 -0.78 14.95
C ALA A 313 -6.04 -1.70 14.39
N LEU A 314 -6.20 -1.77 13.06
CA LEU A 314 -7.18 -2.65 12.42
C LEU A 314 -6.76 -4.12 12.43
N LEU A 315 -5.45 -4.39 12.46
CA LEU A 315 -4.87 -5.73 12.40
C LEU A 315 -4.40 -6.25 13.76
N ASP A 316 -4.60 -5.49 14.84
CA ASP A 316 -4.23 -5.90 16.18
C ASP A 316 -4.90 -7.23 16.58
N THR A 317 -4.10 -8.14 17.13
CA THR A 317 -4.54 -9.49 17.51
C THR A 317 -4.96 -9.59 18.97
N GLY A 318 -4.89 -8.52 19.75
CA GLY A 318 -5.11 -8.53 21.20
C GLY A 318 -3.90 -9.00 22.02
N GLU A 319 -2.84 -9.52 21.38
CA GLU A 319 -1.60 -9.96 22.03
C GLU A 319 -0.42 -9.03 21.66
N PRO A 320 0.45 -8.65 22.62
CA PRO A 320 1.64 -7.87 22.30
C PRO A 320 2.57 -8.66 21.37
N ALA A 321 3.21 -7.97 20.43
CA ALA A 321 4.23 -8.59 19.59
C ALA A 321 5.44 -8.99 20.44
N ALA A 322 5.81 -10.27 20.39
CA ALA A 322 7.03 -10.79 21.00
C ALA A 322 7.89 -11.38 19.88
N TYR A 323 9.18 -11.03 19.86
CA TYR A 323 10.12 -11.61 18.91
C TYR A 323 10.35 -13.12 19.16
N PHE A 324 10.30 -13.52 20.44
CA PHE A 324 10.33 -14.91 20.87
C PHE A 324 9.03 -15.25 21.59
N PRO A 325 7.92 -15.52 20.85
CA PRO A 325 6.67 -15.90 21.47
C PRO A 325 6.82 -17.22 22.24
N GLU A 326 6.34 -17.26 23.48
CA GLU A 326 6.40 -18.46 24.32
C GLU A 326 5.12 -19.31 24.20
N GLY A 327 5.27 -20.62 24.43
CA GLY A 327 4.16 -21.56 24.52
C GLY A 327 3.59 -22.05 23.18
N HIS A 328 2.62 -22.97 23.26
CA HIS A 328 2.04 -23.66 22.10
C HIS A 328 1.11 -22.78 21.24
N LEU A 329 0.84 -21.55 21.69
CA LEU A 329 0.05 -20.57 20.95
C LEU A 329 0.89 -19.66 20.07
N ALA A 330 2.22 -19.84 20.02
CA ALA A 330 3.08 -19.05 19.16
C ALA A 330 2.62 -19.13 17.68
N PRO A 331 2.63 -18.00 16.94
CA PRO A 331 2.07 -17.93 15.60
C PRO A 331 2.70 -18.92 14.60
N ASP A 332 4.00 -19.17 14.71
CA ASP A 332 4.76 -20.10 13.86
C ASP A 332 4.35 -21.56 14.08
N TRP A 333 4.26 -22.02 15.33
CA TRP A 333 3.77 -23.36 15.66
C TRP A 333 2.33 -23.55 15.20
N ARG A 334 1.45 -22.59 15.49
CA ARG A 334 0.04 -22.62 15.07
C ARG A 334 -0.11 -22.64 13.56
N TYR A 335 0.69 -21.84 12.86
CA TYR A 335 0.73 -21.80 11.40
C TYR A 335 1.19 -23.15 10.83
N LEU A 336 2.26 -23.72 11.36
CA LEU A 336 2.78 -25.00 10.88
C LEU A 336 1.77 -26.13 11.11
N GLU A 337 1.09 -26.16 12.25
CA GLU A 337 0.01 -27.14 12.51
C GLU A 337 -1.18 -26.93 11.56
N ARG A 338 -1.67 -25.71 11.42
CA ARG A 338 -2.85 -25.37 10.59
C ARG A 338 -2.60 -25.50 9.08
N SER A 339 -1.34 -25.48 8.64
CA SER A 339 -0.96 -25.63 7.22
C SER A 339 -0.66 -27.07 6.79
N LYS A 340 -0.85 -28.06 7.68
CA LYS A 340 -0.67 -29.48 7.36
C LYS A 340 -1.77 -29.96 6.43
N VAL A 341 -1.38 -30.77 5.45
CA VAL A 341 -2.32 -31.59 4.66
C VAL A 341 -2.44 -32.92 5.40
N ARG A 342 -3.68 -33.37 5.63
CA ARG A 342 -3.98 -34.60 6.37
C ARG A 342 -4.45 -35.69 5.40
N PRO A 343 -4.24 -36.99 5.71
CA PRO A 343 -4.82 -38.08 4.93
C PRO A 343 -6.33 -37.91 4.74
N GLY A 344 -6.85 -38.22 3.55
CA GLY A 344 -8.26 -38.03 3.20
C GLY A 344 -8.66 -36.59 2.85
N TRP A 345 -7.76 -35.62 3.04
CA TRP A 345 -7.95 -34.28 2.49
C TRP A 345 -7.49 -34.28 1.03
N ASP A 346 -8.37 -33.91 0.11
CA ASP A 346 -8.00 -33.65 -1.28
C ASP A 346 -7.69 -32.15 -1.45
N PRO A 347 -6.41 -31.74 -1.36
CA PRO A 347 -6.04 -30.35 -1.62
C PRO A 347 -6.31 -29.95 -3.07
N GLY A 348 -6.40 -30.92 -4.00
CA GLY A 348 -6.75 -30.71 -5.41
C GLY A 348 -8.15 -30.13 -5.60
N ALA A 349 -9.14 -30.68 -4.89
CA ALA A 349 -10.51 -30.17 -4.86
C ALA A 349 -10.64 -28.73 -4.29
N ALA A 350 -9.67 -28.28 -3.48
CA ALA A 350 -9.63 -26.93 -2.91
C ALA A 350 -8.83 -25.92 -3.76
N LEU A 351 -8.10 -26.37 -4.80
CA LEU A 351 -7.32 -25.49 -5.66
C LEU A 351 -8.24 -24.61 -6.49
N ARG A 352 -8.14 -23.30 -6.29
CA ARG A 352 -8.84 -22.32 -7.15
C ARG A 352 -7.93 -21.91 -8.31
N PRO A 353 -8.49 -21.54 -9.48
CA PRO A 353 -7.70 -20.89 -10.52
C PRO A 353 -7.04 -19.65 -9.94
N ALA A 354 -5.74 -19.48 -10.21
CA ALA A 354 -5.05 -18.27 -9.81
C ALA A 354 -5.63 -17.09 -10.61
N PRO A 355 -5.89 -15.94 -9.99
CA PRO A 355 -6.33 -14.75 -10.72
C PRO A 355 -5.28 -14.38 -11.78
N ALA A 356 -5.76 -13.79 -12.88
CA ALA A 356 -4.91 -13.22 -13.91
C ALA A 356 -4.00 -12.16 -13.28
N GLU A 357 -2.76 -12.07 -13.76
CA GLU A 357 -1.84 -11.02 -13.34
C GLU A 357 -2.42 -9.68 -13.80
N THR A 358 -2.63 -8.76 -12.85
CA THR A 358 -3.17 -7.44 -13.16
C THR A 358 -2.16 -6.68 -14.03
N ALA A 359 -2.63 -6.13 -15.15
CA ALA A 359 -1.78 -5.29 -16.00
C ALA A 359 -1.33 -4.07 -15.19
N ALA A 360 -0.03 -3.90 -15.07
CA ALA A 360 0.54 -2.77 -14.37
C ALA A 360 0.67 -1.57 -15.32
N GLU A 361 0.13 -0.43 -14.90
CA GLU A 361 0.15 0.83 -15.64
C GLU A 361 1.41 1.64 -15.30
N GLY A 362 1.95 2.36 -16.27
CA GLY A 362 3.11 3.23 -16.10
C GLY A 362 4.13 3.13 -17.22
N GLU A 363 5.25 3.82 -17.04
CA GLU A 363 6.35 3.85 -18.01
C GLU A 363 7.08 2.50 -18.02
N VAL A 364 7.08 1.83 -19.18
CA VAL A 364 7.78 0.57 -19.37
C VAL A 364 9.08 0.80 -20.14
N VAL A 365 10.19 0.44 -19.51
CA VAL A 365 11.54 0.52 -20.06
C VAL A 365 11.98 -0.88 -20.49
N ALA A 366 12.22 -1.08 -21.78
CA ALA A 366 12.85 -2.32 -22.25
C ALA A 366 14.29 -2.39 -21.72
N LEU A 367 14.69 -3.54 -21.17
CA LEU A 367 16.05 -3.71 -20.62
C LEU A 367 16.82 -4.71 -21.50
N PRO A 368 17.93 -4.28 -22.14
CA PRO A 368 18.71 -5.16 -23.00
C PRO A 368 19.33 -6.30 -22.17
N GLY A 369 19.55 -7.45 -22.77
CA GLY A 369 20.26 -8.55 -22.12
C GLY A 369 20.74 -9.57 -23.15
N GLY A 370 21.96 -10.04 -22.97
CA GLY A 370 22.57 -11.08 -23.78
C GLY A 370 22.35 -12.49 -23.21
N PRO A 371 23.00 -13.52 -23.78
CA PRO A 371 23.07 -14.83 -23.15
C PRO A 371 23.91 -14.76 -21.86
N VAL A 372 23.55 -15.57 -20.87
CA VAL A 372 24.41 -15.79 -19.70
C VAL A 372 25.73 -16.42 -20.18
N PRO A 373 26.89 -15.96 -19.70
CA PRO A 373 28.17 -16.53 -20.08
C PRO A 373 28.22 -18.04 -19.88
N GLU A 374 28.83 -18.76 -20.82
CA GLU A 374 29.06 -20.20 -20.68
C GLU A 374 30.12 -20.48 -19.60
N VAL A 375 29.66 -20.96 -18.46
CA VAL A 375 30.50 -21.45 -17.36
C VAL A 375 30.00 -22.82 -16.91
N SER A 376 30.90 -23.66 -16.41
CA SER A 376 30.46 -24.91 -15.79
C SER A 376 29.62 -24.64 -14.54
N LEU A 377 28.63 -25.49 -14.26
CA LEU A 377 27.85 -25.40 -13.01
C LEU A 377 28.78 -25.41 -11.79
N ARG A 378 29.84 -26.23 -11.82
CA ARG A 378 30.85 -26.25 -10.76
C ARG A 378 31.46 -24.87 -10.56
N ALA A 379 31.89 -24.21 -11.65
CA ALA A 379 32.49 -22.88 -11.58
C ALA A 379 31.52 -21.83 -11.01
N ALA A 380 30.25 -21.82 -11.44
CA ALA A 380 29.24 -20.90 -10.91
C ALA A 380 28.98 -21.14 -9.41
N VAL A 381 28.84 -22.41 -8.99
CA VAL A 381 28.60 -22.76 -7.58
C VAL A 381 29.81 -22.43 -6.70
N THR A 382 31.03 -22.72 -7.15
CA THR A 382 32.25 -22.44 -6.38
C THR A 382 32.61 -20.95 -6.37
N GLY A 383 32.33 -20.24 -7.46
CA GLY A 383 32.58 -18.79 -7.57
C GLY A 383 31.56 -17.97 -6.78
N ARG A 384 30.34 -18.48 -6.60
CA ARG A 384 29.32 -17.81 -5.82
C ARG A 384 29.79 -17.64 -4.38
N THR A 385 29.99 -16.39 -4.01
CA THR A 385 30.33 -15.96 -2.65
C THR A 385 29.44 -14.79 -2.26
N SER A 386 29.20 -14.66 -0.96
CA SER A 386 28.43 -13.57 -0.40
C SER A 386 29.40 -12.45 -0.01
N VAL A 387 29.48 -11.41 -0.84
CA VAL A 387 30.45 -10.33 -0.64
C VAL A 387 29.84 -9.22 0.20
N ARG A 388 30.54 -8.88 1.28
CA ARG A 388 30.18 -7.78 2.19
C ARG A 388 31.02 -6.51 1.97
N ALA A 389 32.22 -6.68 1.40
CA ALA A 389 33.15 -5.60 1.12
C ALA A 389 32.72 -4.86 -0.16
N GLY A 390 32.58 -3.53 -0.06
CA GLY A 390 32.20 -2.58 -1.11
C GLY A 390 31.53 -3.17 -2.35
N LEU A 391 30.21 -3.30 -2.35
CA LEU A 391 29.45 -3.62 -3.57
C LEU A 391 29.33 -2.34 -4.39
N THR A 392 30.14 -2.21 -5.44
CA THR A 392 30.25 -0.99 -6.25
C THR A 392 29.92 -1.20 -7.72
N GLY A 393 29.83 -0.11 -8.48
CA GLY A 393 29.87 -0.15 -9.94
C GLY A 393 31.27 -0.50 -10.50
N PRO A 394 31.40 -0.58 -11.85
CA PRO A 394 30.35 -0.32 -12.83
C PRO A 394 29.30 -1.45 -12.89
N LEU A 395 28.09 -1.15 -13.34
CA LEU A 395 27.06 -2.11 -13.79
C LEU A 395 26.27 -1.41 -14.89
N ASP A 396 26.07 -2.08 -16.02
CA ASP A 396 25.25 -1.54 -17.11
C ASP A 396 23.92 -2.30 -17.27
N ALA A 397 23.02 -1.71 -18.05
CA ALA A 397 21.70 -2.25 -18.32
C ALA A 397 21.75 -3.62 -19.02
N GLY A 398 22.80 -3.90 -19.80
CA GLY A 398 22.99 -5.17 -20.51
C GLY A 398 23.36 -6.30 -19.56
N ASP A 399 24.31 -6.08 -18.65
CA ASP A 399 24.67 -7.01 -17.57
C ASP A 399 23.46 -7.25 -16.65
N LEU A 400 22.76 -6.19 -16.25
CA LEU A 400 21.56 -6.29 -15.40
C LEU A 400 20.44 -7.07 -16.10
N GLY A 401 20.17 -6.81 -17.37
CA GLY A 401 19.16 -7.57 -18.11
C GLY A 401 19.59 -9.00 -18.36
N THR A 402 20.88 -9.28 -18.65
CA THR A 402 21.39 -10.65 -18.76
C THR A 402 21.17 -11.43 -17.47
N LEU A 403 21.43 -10.82 -16.31
CA LEU A 403 21.13 -11.40 -15.00
C LEU A 403 19.65 -11.71 -14.82
N LEU A 404 18.79 -10.69 -14.99
CA LEU A 404 17.35 -10.82 -14.75
C LEU A 404 16.71 -11.82 -15.72
N TRP A 405 17.08 -11.79 -17.00
CA TRP A 405 16.49 -12.67 -18.01
C TRP A 405 17.02 -14.10 -17.91
N GLY A 406 18.30 -14.27 -17.56
CA GLY A 406 18.90 -15.57 -17.30
C GLY A 406 18.34 -16.28 -16.06
N ALA A 407 17.96 -15.52 -15.02
CA ALA A 407 17.50 -16.08 -13.75
C ALA A 407 15.97 -16.05 -13.55
N HIS A 408 15.25 -15.19 -14.26
CA HIS A 408 13.84 -14.90 -13.95
C HIS A 408 12.89 -14.87 -15.15
N ALA A 409 13.37 -14.68 -16.39
CA ALA A 409 12.49 -14.68 -17.55
C ALA A 409 12.05 -16.10 -17.95
N VAL A 410 11.11 -16.16 -18.90
CA VAL A 410 10.72 -17.42 -19.54
C VAL A 410 11.94 -18.03 -20.25
N SER A 411 12.27 -19.27 -19.89
CA SER A 411 13.38 -20.04 -20.47
C SER A 411 12.93 -20.87 -21.66
N HIS A 412 11.80 -21.56 -21.55
CA HIS A 412 11.22 -22.38 -22.63
C HIS A 412 9.71 -22.51 -22.47
N THR A 413 9.02 -22.87 -23.56
CA THR A 413 7.59 -23.16 -23.55
C THR A 413 7.38 -24.62 -23.95
N THR A 414 6.62 -25.37 -23.16
CA THR A 414 6.23 -26.74 -23.54
C THR A 414 5.04 -26.71 -24.48
N ALA A 415 5.10 -27.50 -25.55
CA ALA A 415 4.03 -27.63 -26.56
C ALA A 415 3.16 -28.89 -26.39
N SER A 416 3.54 -29.81 -25.50
CA SER A 416 2.75 -31.01 -25.19
C SER A 416 1.61 -30.66 -24.22
N GLY A 417 0.49 -30.19 -24.76
CA GLY A 417 -0.68 -29.70 -24.02
C GLY A 417 -0.90 -28.19 -24.22
N PRO A 418 -1.72 -27.52 -23.38
CA PRO A 418 -1.82 -26.07 -23.38
C PRO A 418 -0.43 -25.44 -23.22
N PRO A 419 -0.06 -24.42 -24.02
CA PRO A 419 1.26 -23.83 -23.97
C PRO A 419 1.55 -23.29 -22.56
N PHE A 420 2.66 -23.73 -21.98
CA PHE A 420 3.07 -23.34 -20.64
C PHE A 420 4.51 -22.80 -20.65
N ALA A 421 4.67 -21.57 -20.19
CA ALA A 421 5.94 -20.85 -20.17
C ALA A 421 6.69 -21.14 -18.87
N HIS A 422 7.83 -21.82 -18.98
CA HIS A 422 8.68 -22.18 -17.84
C HIS A 422 9.73 -21.09 -17.56
N ARG A 423 10.09 -20.90 -16.29
CA ARG A 423 11.22 -20.09 -15.83
C ARG A 423 12.36 -21.00 -15.32
N PRO A 424 13.61 -20.50 -15.19
CA PRO A 424 14.78 -21.34 -14.88
C PRO A 424 14.87 -21.75 -13.39
N TYR A 425 13.76 -21.73 -12.67
CA TYR A 425 13.62 -22.19 -11.28
C TYR A 425 12.24 -22.83 -11.10
N PRO A 426 12.10 -23.83 -10.20
CA PRO A 426 10.81 -24.45 -9.95
C PRO A 426 9.89 -23.52 -9.17
N SER A 427 8.58 -23.67 -9.40
CA SER A 427 7.55 -22.87 -8.76
C SER A 427 6.34 -23.75 -8.39
N PRO A 428 5.70 -23.52 -7.22
CA PRO A 428 4.51 -24.26 -6.82
C PRO A 428 3.39 -24.16 -7.87
N GLY A 429 3.09 -25.31 -8.50
CA GLY A 429 2.09 -25.42 -9.56
C GLY A 429 2.38 -24.57 -10.79
N GLY A 430 3.65 -24.17 -10.99
CA GLY A 430 4.04 -23.33 -12.12
C GLY A 430 3.43 -21.92 -12.09
N LEU A 431 3.04 -21.41 -10.91
CA LEU A 431 2.42 -20.09 -10.83
C LEU A 431 3.40 -18.95 -11.04
N TYR A 432 4.67 -19.13 -10.68
CA TYR A 432 5.69 -18.09 -10.70
C TYR A 432 5.31 -16.86 -9.86
N ALA A 433 5.05 -17.08 -8.57
CA ALA A 433 4.58 -16.03 -7.66
C ALA A 433 5.71 -15.19 -7.04
N ALA A 434 6.96 -15.69 -7.06
CA ALA A 434 8.11 -14.86 -6.70
C ALA A 434 8.35 -13.79 -7.78
N GLY A 435 8.63 -12.57 -7.35
CA GLY A 435 8.88 -11.41 -8.21
C GLY A 435 10.07 -10.58 -7.72
N VAL A 436 10.52 -9.65 -8.58
CA VAL A 436 11.64 -8.76 -8.29
C VAL A 436 11.21 -7.31 -8.46
N ARG A 437 11.35 -6.52 -7.39
CA ARG A 437 11.28 -5.06 -7.39
C ARG A 437 12.71 -4.55 -7.19
N LEU A 438 13.20 -3.62 -8.00
CA LEU A 438 14.57 -3.13 -7.91
C LEU A 438 14.64 -1.64 -7.62
N LEU A 439 15.64 -1.25 -6.82
CA LEU A 439 16.04 0.14 -6.59
C LEU A 439 17.32 0.37 -7.36
N ALA A 440 17.26 1.13 -8.45
CA ALA A 440 18.41 1.50 -9.27
C ALA A 440 18.95 2.86 -8.82
N PHE A 441 20.24 2.90 -8.48
CA PHE A 441 20.94 4.11 -8.06
C PHE A 441 21.93 4.60 -9.13
N GLY A 442 22.66 3.68 -9.76
CA GLY A 442 23.76 3.99 -10.66
C GLY A 442 24.05 2.89 -11.68
N VAL A 443 23.04 2.54 -12.48
CA VAL A 443 23.16 1.56 -13.57
C VAL A 443 23.33 2.29 -14.90
N ALA A 444 24.44 2.07 -15.60
CA ALA A 444 24.67 2.70 -16.89
C ALA A 444 23.61 2.27 -17.93
N GLY A 445 22.92 3.23 -18.55
CA GLY A 445 21.82 2.96 -19.48
C GLY A 445 20.44 2.72 -18.83
N LEU A 446 20.31 2.91 -17.51
CA LEU A 446 19.02 2.89 -16.81
C LEU A 446 18.93 4.08 -15.84
N ALA A 447 17.89 4.90 -15.96
CA ALA A 447 17.71 6.03 -15.06
C ALA A 447 17.52 5.58 -13.59
N PRO A 448 18.01 6.33 -12.59
CA PRO A 448 17.72 6.04 -11.20
C PRO A 448 16.21 6.00 -10.93
N GLY A 449 15.77 5.03 -10.12
CA GLY A 449 14.34 4.79 -9.91
C GLY A 449 14.03 3.49 -9.18
N ALA A 450 12.78 3.36 -8.76
CA ALA A 450 12.21 2.10 -8.33
C ALA A 450 11.47 1.44 -9.51
N TYR A 451 11.73 0.16 -9.76
CA TYR A 451 11.18 -0.55 -10.90
C TYR A 451 10.66 -1.94 -10.55
N GLN A 452 9.50 -2.29 -11.08
CA GLN A 452 8.97 -3.64 -11.09
C GLN A 452 9.54 -4.42 -12.28
N CYS A 453 10.14 -5.58 -12.05
CA CYS A 453 10.59 -6.47 -13.12
C CYS A 453 9.38 -7.17 -13.78
N LEU A 454 9.32 -7.13 -15.11
CA LEU A 454 8.32 -7.79 -15.94
C LEU A 454 8.97 -8.92 -16.76
N PRO A 455 9.16 -10.13 -16.18
CA PRO A 455 9.93 -11.21 -16.80
C PRO A 455 9.36 -11.70 -18.14
N GLY A 456 8.04 -11.68 -18.31
CA GLY A 456 7.39 -12.07 -19.57
C GLY A 456 7.62 -11.10 -20.72
N ARG A 457 7.94 -9.83 -20.41
CA ARG A 457 8.18 -8.76 -21.40
C ARG A 457 9.65 -8.41 -21.55
N ARG A 458 10.53 -9.00 -20.73
CA ARG A 458 11.94 -8.59 -20.59
C ARG A 458 12.08 -7.08 -20.47
N ALA A 459 11.28 -6.50 -19.57
CA ALA A 459 11.18 -5.06 -19.36
C ALA A 459 11.06 -4.72 -17.87
N LEU A 460 11.26 -3.45 -17.56
CA LEU A 460 11.06 -2.86 -16.25
C LEU A 460 9.91 -1.87 -16.32
N LEU A 461 9.00 -1.92 -15.34
CA LEU A 461 7.99 -0.88 -15.15
C LEU A 461 8.49 0.10 -14.08
N ARG A 462 8.58 1.39 -14.40
CA ARG A 462 8.91 2.42 -13.42
C ARG A 462 7.72 2.63 -12.47
N VAL A 463 7.96 2.43 -11.17
CA VAL A 463 6.92 2.55 -10.13
C VAL A 463 7.12 3.76 -9.20
N GLY A 464 8.29 4.41 -9.29
CA GLY A 464 8.62 5.56 -8.46
C GLY A 464 10.08 5.98 -8.59
N GLU A 465 10.46 6.95 -7.78
CA GLU A 465 11.86 7.38 -7.66
C GLU A 465 12.63 6.42 -6.74
N ALA A 466 13.94 6.34 -6.90
CA ALA A 466 14.77 5.62 -5.95
C ALA A 466 14.86 6.43 -4.65
N PRO A 467 14.86 5.79 -3.46
CA PRO A 467 15.14 6.51 -2.23
C PRO A 467 16.58 7.05 -2.24
N ALA A 468 16.90 7.95 -1.32
CA ALA A 468 18.30 8.27 -1.08
C ALA A 468 19.04 7.01 -0.58
N LEU A 469 20.28 6.79 -1.02
CA LEU A 469 21.05 5.62 -0.61
C LEU A 469 21.24 5.54 0.91
N GLY A 470 21.41 6.69 1.58
CA GLY A 470 21.46 6.76 3.04
C GLY A 470 20.20 6.22 3.72
N GLU A 471 19.03 6.49 3.16
CA GLU A 471 17.77 5.94 3.67
C GLU A 471 17.64 4.44 3.40
N PHE A 472 18.11 3.96 2.24
CA PHE A 472 18.19 2.52 2.01
C PHE A 472 19.07 1.82 3.05
N LYS A 473 20.18 2.44 3.49
CA LYS A 473 21.03 1.85 4.54
C LYS A 473 20.30 1.69 5.88
N GLU A 474 19.30 2.53 6.16
CA GLU A 474 18.53 2.47 7.41
C GLU A 474 17.58 1.26 7.47
N VAL A 475 17.31 0.58 6.35
CA VAL A 475 16.42 -0.61 6.35
C VAL A 475 17.02 -1.80 7.09
N SER A 476 18.33 -1.81 7.35
CA SER A 476 18.98 -2.94 8.03
C SER A 476 20.17 -2.48 8.84
N ALA A 477 20.27 -3.00 10.07
CA ALA A 477 21.44 -2.77 10.93
C ALA A 477 22.76 -3.20 10.26
N TYR A 478 22.72 -4.22 9.39
CA TYR A 478 23.91 -4.67 8.63
C TYR A 478 24.36 -3.64 7.58
N LEU A 479 23.44 -2.82 7.05
CA LEU A 479 23.73 -1.81 6.03
C LEU A 479 24.13 -0.46 6.65
N SER A 480 23.62 -0.16 7.84
CA SER A 480 23.95 1.05 8.59
C SER A 480 25.17 0.89 9.51
N ALA A 481 25.65 -0.34 9.71
CA ALA A 481 26.80 -0.63 10.58
C ALA A 481 28.07 0.12 10.11
N ALA A 482 28.93 0.43 11.08
CA ALA A 482 30.23 1.02 10.80
C ALA A 482 31.07 0.08 9.92
N PRO A 483 31.92 0.59 9.01
CA PRO A 483 32.69 -0.27 8.12
C PRO A 483 33.63 -1.27 8.81
N ALA A 484 34.00 -1.01 10.07
CA ALA A 484 34.83 -1.90 10.87
C ALA A 484 34.05 -3.06 11.51
N ASP A 485 32.71 -3.06 11.47
CA ASP A 485 31.89 -4.15 12.00
C ASP A 485 31.99 -5.39 11.10
N PRO A 486 32.34 -6.58 11.65
CA PRO A 486 32.42 -7.82 10.87
C PRO A 486 31.13 -8.21 10.14
N GLY A 487 29.98 -7.76 10.64
CA GLY A 487 28.66 -7.97 10.06
C GLY A 487 28.25 -6.93 9.03
N ALA A 488 29.00 -5.83 8.87
CA ALA A 488 28.65 -4.75 7.95
C ALA A 488 28.61 -5.21 6.50
N VAL A 489 27.65 -4.71 5.74
CA VAL A 489 27.53 -4.88 4.29
C VAL A 489 27.64 -3.51 3.64
N LEU A 490 28.78 -3.26 3.00
CA LEU A 490 29.13 -1.93 2.48
C LEU A 490 28.46 -1.70 1.11
N VAL A 491 27.52 -0.77 1.07
CA VAL A 491 26.68 -0.48 -0.10
C VAL A 491 26.80 0.97 -0.59
N ASP A 492 27.81 1.73 -0.14
CA ASP A 492 27.95 3.17 -0.45
C ASP A 492 28.08 3.48 -1.95
N GLY A 493 28.48 2.50 -2.76
CA GLY A 493 28.57 2.60 -4.22
C GLY A 493 27.65 1.64 -4.97
N VAL A 494 26.64 1.06 -4.30
CA VAL A 494 25.83 -0.02 -4.91
C VAL A 494 25.04 0.51 -6.12
N PRO A 495 25.18 -0.10 -7.31
CA PRO A 495 24.47 0.37 -8.49
C PRO A 495 22.97 0.02 -8.44
N VAL A 496 22.61 -1.13 -7.86
CA VAL A 496 21.23 -1.61 -7.79
C VAL A 496 21.02 -2.55 -6.60
N VAL A 497 19.81 -2.53 -6.04
CA VAL A 497 19.35 -3.51 -5.03
C VAL A 497 18.12 -4.23 -5.57
N LEU A 498 18.12 -5.56 -5.53
CA LEU A 498 16.97 -6.37 -5.89
C LEU A 498 16.20 -6.78 -4.63
N GLY A 499 14.95 -6.34 -4.51
CA GLY A 499 13.99 -6.79 -3.52
C GLY A 499 13.17 -7.96 -4.08
N LEU A 500 13.37 -9.14 -3.51
CA LEU A 500 12.65 -10.35 -3.89
C LEU A 500 11.41 -10.45 -3.01
N TYR A 501 10.23 -10.44 -3.62
CA TYR A 501 8.97 -10.61 -2.92
C TYR A 501 8.23 -11.84 -3.44
N VAL A 502 7.21 -12.28 -2.69
CA VAL A 502 6.29 -13.33 -3.15
C VAL A 502 4.88 -12.78 -3.19
N ASP A 503 4.17 -12.91 -4.32
CA ASP A 503 2.74 -12.61 -4.41
C ASP A 503 1.91 -13.70 -3.69
N LEU A 504 1.90 -13.61 -2.35
CA LEU A 504 1.11 -14.43 -1.46
C LEU A 504 -0.39 -14.22 -1.68
N GLY A 505 -0.83 -13.02 -2.08
CA GLY A 505 -2.22 -12.76 -2.42
C GLY A 505 -2.72 -13.73 -3.50
N ARG A 506 -1.96 -13.86 -4.58
CA ARG A 506 -2.21 -14.81 -5.68
C ARG A 506 -2.01 -16.26 -5.25
N LEU A 507 -0.93 -16.55 -4.53
CA LEU A 507 -0.58 -17.92 -4.14
C LEU A 507 -1.60 -18.51 -3.13
N ARG A 508 -2.14 -17.68 -2.24
CA ARG A 508 -3.15 -18.04 -1.23
C ARG A 508 -4.51 -18.39 -1.83
N GLN A 509 -4.87 -17.81 -2.99
CA GLN A 509 -6.10 -18.21 -3.69
C GLN A 509 -6.08 -19.69 -4.07
N ARG A 510 -4.90 -20.19 -4.47
CA ARG A 510 -4.73 -21.60 -4.88
C ARG A 510 -4.40 -22.52 -3.70
N TYR A 511 -3.52 -22.09 -2.80
CA TYR A 511 -2.92 -22.99 -1.79
C TYR A 511 -3.34 -22.72 -0.35
N GLY A 512 -4.23 -21.75 -0.10
CA GLY A 512 -4.68 -21.38 1.24
C GLY A 512 -3.50 -21.08 2.17
N LEU A 513 -3.53 -21.62 3.39
CA LEU A 513 -2.46 -21.43 4.39
C LEU A 513 -1.10 -21.98 3.94
N ARG A 514 -1.06 -22.93 3.00
CA ARG A 514 0.21 -23.52 2.55
C ARG A 514 0.99 -22.58 1.62
N ALA A 515 0.34 -21.54 1.10
CA ALA A 515 0.96 -20.55 0.23
C ALA A 515 2.25 -19.95 0.82
N LEU A 516 2.27 -19.58 2.11
CA LEU A 516 3.48 -18.98 2.69
C LEU A 516 4.69 -19.95 2.70
N ARG A 517 4.48 -21.25 2.94
CA ARG A 517 5.58 -22.26 2.86
C ARG A 517 6.12 -22.37 1.44
N LEU A 518 5.21 -22.46 0.48
CA LEU A 518 5.54 -22.64 -0.93
C LEU A 518 6.21 -21.37 -1.51
N GLY A 519 5.73 -20.21 -1.09
CA GLY A 519 6.30 -18.91 -1.41
C GLY A 519 7.72 -18.75 -0.89
N LEU A 520 7.97 -19.08 0.37
CA LEU A 520 9.31 -19.06 0.96
C LEU A 520 10.29 -19.96 0.20
N LEU A 521 9.86 -21.17 -0.18
CA LEU A 521 10.66 -22.06 -1.01
C LEU A 521 10.97 -21.40 -2.35
N GLU A 522 9.95 -20.92 -3.07
CA GLU A 522 10.12 -20.29 -4.38
C GLU A 522 11.06 -19.07 -4.34
N ALA A 523 10.95 -18.22 -3.32
CA ALA A 523 11.85 -17.09 -3.10
C ALA A 523 13.31 -17.52 -2.96
N GLY A 524 13.58 -18.61 -2.23
CA GLY A 524 14.93 -19.19 -2.11
C GLY A 524 15.45 -19.75 -3.44
N HIS A 525 14.59 -20.36 -4.26
CA HIS A 525 14.99 -20.87 -5.58
C HIS A 525 15.33 -19.73 -6.54
N LEU A 526 14.52 -18.67 -6.57
CA LEU A 526 14.80 -17.48 -7.35
C LEU A 526 16.08 -16.77 -6.86
N ALA A 527 16.25 -16.62 -5.55
CA ALA A 527 17.46 -16.03 -4.97
C ALA A 527 18.72 -16.79 -5.39
N GLN A 528 18.73 -18.12 -5.29
CA GLN A 528 19.88 -18.91 -5.71
C GLN A 528 20.12 -18.82 -7.22
N SER A 529 19.06 -18.80 -8.05
CA SER A 529 19.19 -18.61 -9.50
C SER A 529 19.85 -17.27 -9.85
N LEU A 530 19.43 -16.19 -9.18
CA LEU A 530 20.05 -14.86 -9.32
C LEU A 530 21.51 -14.87 -8.88
N LEU A 531 21.84 -15.49 -7.75
CA LEU A 531 23.22 -15.54 -7.24
C LEU A 531 24.17 -16.33 -8.15
N LEU A 532 23.72 -17.45 -8.70
CA LEU A 532 24.53 -18.25 -9.63
C LEU A 532 24.72 -17.52 -10.97
N THR A 533 23.69 -16.85 -11.47
CA THR A 533 23.77 -16.04 -12.69
C THR A 533 24.68 -14.82 -12.47
N ALA A 534 24.60 -14.18 -11.30
CA ALA A 534 25.51 -13.11 -10.92
C ALA A 534 26.97 -13.60 -10.90
N SER A 535 27.22 -14.77 -10.28
CA SER A 535 28.56 -15.37 -10.28
C SER A 535 29.08 -15.66 -11.69
N ALA A 536 28.23 -16.11 -12.61
CA ALA A 536 28.62 -16.34 -14.00
C ALA A 536 28.99 -15.05 -14.74
N LEU A 537 28.36 -13.94 -14.38
CA LEU A 537 28.64 -12.59 -14.90
C LEU A 537 29.82 -11.89 -14.20
N GLY A 538 30.48 -12.56 -13.24
CA GLY A 538 31.52 -11.93 -12.41
C GLY A 538 30.97 -10.82 -11.49
N LEU A 539 29.66 -10.84 -11.23
CA LEU A 539 29.00 -9.96 -10.27
C LEU A 539 28.95 -10.63 -8.89
N CYS A 540 28.77 -9.80 -7.86
CA CYS A 540 28.60 -10.23 -6.49
C CYS A 540 27.31 -9.67 -5.91
N ALA A 541 26.67 -10.47 -5.05
CA ALA A 541 25.49 -10.06 -4.31
C ALA A 541 25.47 -10.68 -2.92
N MET A 542 24.75 -10.05 -2.00
CA MET A 542 24.56 -10.50 -0.63
C MET A 542 23.08 -10.64 -0.32
N PRO A 543 22.54 -11.86 -0.14
CA PRO A 543 21.17 -12.05 0.33
C PRO A 543 21.04 -11.56 1.77
N LEU A 544 20.15 -10.59 1.99
CA LEU A 544 19.82 -10.06 3.30
C LEU A 544 18.36 -10.39 3.61
N GLY A 545 18.15 -11.17 4.68
CA GLY A 545 16.83 -11.40 5.26
C GLY A 545 16.57 -10.59 6.53
N GLY A 546 17.60 -9.97 7.11
CA GLY A 546 17.48 -9.12 8.29
C GLY A 546 17.31 -7.67 7.88
N PHE A 547 16.06 -7.21 7.78
CA PHE A 547 15.72 -5.81 7.51
C PHE A 547 14.44 -5.45 8.29
N GLN A 548 14.16 -4.15 8.41
CA GLN A 548 12.92 -3.63 8.99
C GLN A 548 11.81 -3.75 7.94
N ASP A 549 10.89 -4.69 8.11
CA ASP A 549 9.86 -5.02 7.12
C ASP A 549 9.07 -3.79 6.65
N ASP A 550 8.40 -3.07 7.56
CA ASP A 550 7.52 -1.95 7.18
C ASP A 550 8.29 -0.85 6.43
N LEU A 551 9.53 -0.58 6.83
CA LEU A 551 10.41 0.39 6.16
C LEU A 551 10.87 -0.11 4.78
N ALA A 552 11.30 -1.36 4.67
CA ALA A 552 11.71 -1.94 3.39
C ALA A 552 10.54 -1.94 2.38
N HIS A 553 9.34 -2.36 2.80
CA HIS A 553 8.17 -2.35 1.92
C HIS A 553 7.76 -0.95 1.48
N GLU A 554 7.91 0.05 2.34
CA GLU A 554 7.74 1.46 1.96
C GLU A 554 8.72 1.86 0.85
N LEU A 555 10.02 1.61 1.03
CA LEU A 555 11.03 2.01 0.04
C LEU A 555 10.87 1.29 -1.30
N PHE A 556 10.41 0.03 -1.29
CA PHE A 556 10.16 -0.74 -2.52
C PHE A 556 8.76 -0.51 -3.11
N GLY A 557 7.86 0.19 -2.40
CA GLY A 557 6.48 0.42 -2.83
C GLY A 557 5.70 -0.89 -2.99
N LEU A 558 5.75 -1.75 -1.97
CA LEU A 558 5.10 -3.06 -1.94
C LEU A 558 4.04 -3.13 -0.83
N ASP A 559 2.98 -3.90 -1.08
CA ASP A 559 1.99 -4.30 -0.08
C ASP A 559 2.57 -5.47 0.73
N ASP A 560 2.99 -5.21 1.95
CA ASP A 560 3.65 -6.18 2.84
C ASP A 560 2.82 -7.40 3.21
N LEU A 561 1.48 -7.32 3.14
CA LEU A 561 0.60 -8.44 3.52
C LEU A 561 0.38 -9.45 2.39
N ASP A 562 0.32 -8.97 1.15
CA ASP A 562 0.13 -9.81 -0.05
C ASP A 562 1.42 -10.03 -0.83
N ARG A 563 2.40 -9.15 -0.71
CA ARG A 563 3.68 -9.17 -1.43
C ARG A 563 4.86 -8.97 -0.48
N PRO A 564 5.02 -9.82 0.55
CA PRO A 564 6.12 -9.70 1.48
C PRO A 564 7.47 -9.87 0.77
N LEU A 565 8.39 -8.95 1.08
CA LEU A 565 9.81 -9.02 0.78
C LEU A 565 10.44 -10.14 1.60
N GLN A 566 11.15 -11.02 0.92
CA GLN A 566 11.84 -12.16 1.53
C GLN A 566 13.36 -11.95 1.56
N TYR A 567 13.89 -11.25 0.55
CA TYR A 567 15.30 -10.90 0.49
C TYR A 567 15.52 -9.52 -0.12
N LEU A 568 16.54 -8.83 0.38
CA LEU A 568 17.22 -7.74 -0.32
C LEU A 568 18.56 -8.27 -0.84
N LEU A 569 18.85 -8.04 -2.12
CA LEU A 569 20.10 -8.43 -2.78
C LEU A 569 20.76 -7.17 -3.34
N PRO A 570 21.58 -6.45 -2.56
CA PRO A 570 22.50 -5.46 -3.11
C PRO A 570 23.42 -6.17 -4.11
N LEU A 571 23.51 -5.63 -5.33
CA LEU A 571 24.23 -6.23 -6.44
C LEU A 571 25.29 -5.23 -6.95
N GLY A 572 26.50 -5.70 -7.15
CA GLY A 572 27.58 -4.92 -7.73
C GLY A 572 28.79 -5.78 -8.04
N ARG A 573 29.93 -5.13 -8.19
CA ARG A 573 31.26 -5.76 -8.23
C ARG A 573 31.96 -5.49 -6.90
N PRO A 574 32.87 -6.36 -6.46
CA PRO A 574 33.70 -6.06 -5.30
C PRO A 574 34.55 -4.83 -5.62
N ALA A 575 34.67 -3.91 -4.67
CA ALA A 575 35.59 -2.79 -4.79
C ALA A 575 37.00 -3.33 -5.07
N THR A 576 37.58 -2.92 -6.19
CA THR A 576 38.99 -3.18 -6.47
C THR A 576 39.82 -2.36 -5.48
N GLY A 577 40.43 -3.04 -4.51
CA GLY A 577 41.41 -2.47 -3.59
C GLY A 577 42.75 -2.23 -4.25
#